data_AF-A0A359F3Y3-F1
#
_entry.id   AF-A0A359F3Y3-F1
#
_cell.length_a   1.000
_cell.length_b   1.000
_cell.length_c   1.000
_cell.angle_alpha   90.00
_cell.angle_beta   90.00
_cell.angle_gamma   90.00
#
_symmetry.space_group_name_H-M   'P 1'
#
loop_
_entity.id
_entity.type
_entity.pdbx_description
1 polymer ?
#
loop_
_entity_poly.entity_id
_entity_poly.type
_entity_poly.pdbx_seq_one_letter_code
_entity_poly.pdbx_strand_id
1 'polypeptide(L)'
;MLRPFLFVGCGGSGVKTIRMIRQRLERELLSRGYTAGVPDAWQFVAVDVPNVEDTRGPLATVKGVRYVGLTDQNSSYKGDNGADARLANSALMNGYFSQWRPDPENVHTNIVVGAGQQRAVGRVVASVFHAKLKAVIAQAASACANGGGLVE
;
A
#
# COMPACT_ATOMS: atom_id res chain seq x y z
N MET A 1 -6.94 8.89 -26.31
CA MET A 1 -6.05 8.37 -25.23
C MET A 1 -6.89 7.94 -24.04
N LEU A 2 -6.50 6.84 -23.39
CA LEU A 2 -7.12 6.41 -22.13
C LEU A 2 -6.75 7.39 -21.01
N ARG A 3 -7.71 7.68 -20.10
CA ARG A 3 -7.42 8.49 -18.91
C ARG A 3 -6.59 7.65 -17.92
N PRO A 4 -5.44 8.16 -17.44
CA PRO A 4 -4.65 7.52 -16.40
C PRO A 4 -5.44 7.35 -15.09
N PHE A 5 -5.37 6.17 -14.47
CA PHE A 5 -5.92 5.92 -13.13
C PHE A 5 -4.93 5.15 -12.27
N LEU A 6 -4.76 5.57 -11.02
CA LEU A 6 -3.97 4.88 -10.02
C LEU A 6 -4.86 4.48 -8.86
N PHE A 7 -5.04 3.18 -8.68
CA PHE A 7 -5.75 2.62 -7.55
C PHE A 7 -4.74 2.33 -6.42
N VAL A 8 -5.02 2.82 -5.21
CA VAL A 8 -4.20 2.56 -4.02
C VAL A 8 -5.05 1.92 -2.93
N GLY A 9 -4.77 0.66 -2.63
CA GLY A 9 -5.36 -0.07 -1.50
C GLY A 9 -4.48 0.08 -0.28
N CYS A 10 -5.01 0.54 0.86
CA CYS A 10 -4.26 0.71 2.10
C CYS A 10 -4.69 -0.31 3.15
N GLY A 11 -3.72 -0.98 3.77
CA GLY A 11 -3.95 -2.01 4.78
C GLY A 11 -4.43 -3.34 4.20
N GLY A 12 -4.51 -4.37 5.04
CA GLY A 12 -4.91 -5.71 4.62
C GLY A 12 -6.31 -5.81 3.98
N SER A 13 -7.27 -4.98 4.40
CA SER A 13 -8.56 -4.89 3.71
C SER A 13 -8.45 -4.19 2.36
N GLY A 14 -7.66 -3.11 2.26
CA GLY A 14 -7.40 -2.41 1.02
C GLY A 14 -6.75 -3.28 -0.05
N VAL A 15 -5.83 -4.17 0.36
CA VAL A 15 -5.20 -5.18 -0.52
C VAL A 15 -6.27 -6.10 -1.13
N LYS A 16 -7.21 -6.61 -0.32
CA LYS A 16 -8.31 -7.46 -0.81
C LYS A 16 -9.24 -6.68 -1.73
N THR A 17 -9.61 -5.45 -1.35
CA THR A 17 -10.48 -4.59 -2.14
C THR A 17 -9.88 -4.30 -3.51
N ILE A 18 -8.59 -3.94 -3.59
CA ILE A 18 -7.99 -3.58 -4.87
C ILE A 18 -7.82 -4.78 -5.80
N ARG A 19 -7.54 -5.96 -5.25
CA ARG A 19 -7.54 -7.23 -6.01
C ARG A 19 -8.93 -7.56 -6.55
N MET A 20 -9.97 -7.37 -5.74
CA MET A 20 -11.36 -7.56 -6.18
C MET A 20 -11.76 -6.57 -7.28
N ILE A 21 -11.40 -5.29 -7.13
CA ILE A 21 -11.63 -4.26 -8.16
C ILE A 21 -10.95 -4.67 -9.46
N ARG A 22 -9.67 -5.06 -9.42
CA ARG A 22 -8.92 -5.47 -10.60
C ARG A 22 -9.55 -6.68 -11.29
N GLN A 23 -9.86 -7.73 -10.54
CA GLN A 23 -10.49 -8.93 -11.09
C GLN A 23 -11.86 -8.63 -11.70
N ARG A 24 -12.67 -7.78 -11.04
CA ARG A 24 -13.98 -7.39 -11.56
C ARG A 24 -13.84 -6.57 -12.85
N LEU A 25 -12.87 -5.65 -12.87
CA LEU A 25 -12.60 -4.80 -14.04
C LEU A 25 -12.17 -5.62 -15.24
N GLU A 26 -11.27 -6.58 -15.05
CA GLU A 26 -10.83 -7.48 -16.12
C GLU A 26 -11.99 -8.31 -16.70
N ARG A 27 -12.87 -8.83 -15.84
CA ARG A 27 -14.08 -9.54 -16.27
C ARG A 27 -15.04 -8.65 -17.04
N GLU A 28 -15.23 -7.41 -16.58
CA GLU A 28 -16.10 -6.44 -17.25
C GLU A 28 -15.56 -6.06 -18.63
N LEU A 29 -14.25 -5.81 -18.74
CA LEU A 29 -13.58 -5.54 -20.02
C LEU A 29 -13.75 -6.70 -21.00
N LEU A 30 -13.50 -7.93 -20.54
CA LEU A 30 -13.68 -9.13 -21.35
C LEU A 30 -15.14 -9.29 -21.82
N SER A 31 -16.12 -9.04 -20.95
CA SER A 31 -17.54 -9.12 -21.30
C SER A 31 -17.98 -8.12 -22.37
N ARG A 32 -17.21 -7.03 -22.54
CA ARG A 32 -17.41 -6.00 -23.57
C ARG A 32 -16.54 -6.23 -24.81
N GLY A 33 -15.88 -7.38 -24.92
CA GLY A 33 -15.03 -7.75 -26.05
C GLY A 33 -13.60 -7.21 -25.98
N TYR A 34 -13.18 -6.59 -24.87
CA TYR A 34 -11.80 -6.14 -24.70
C TYR A 34 -10.93 -7.28 -24.16
N THR A 35 -10.07 -7.86 -25.00
CA THR A 35 -9.27 -9.05 -24.69
C THR A 35 -7.82 -8.76 -24.31
N ALA A 36 -7.35 -7.52 -24.47
CA ALA A 36 -5.97 -7.13 -24.16
C ALA A 36 -5.67 -7.04 -22.65
N GLY A 37 -6.64 -7.33 -21.78
CA GLY A 37 -6.49 -7.31 -20.32
C GLY A 37 -6.83 -5.95 -19.70
N VAL A 38 -6.19 -5.60 -18.58
CA VAL A 38 -6.37 -4.27 -17.97
C VAL A 38 -5.34 -3.30 -18.55
N PRO A 39 -5.74 -2.13 -19.08
CA PRO A 39 -4.82 -1.17 -19.70
C PRO A 39 -3.68 -0.73 -18.78
N ASP A 40 -2.50 -0.52 -19.36
CA ASP A 40 -1.31 -0.03 -18.63
C ASP A 40 -1.49 1.38 -18.08
N ALA A 41 -2.39 2.17 -18.66
CA ALA A 41 -2.82 3.45 -18.08
C ALA A 41 -3.40 3.31 -16.67
N TRP A 42 -3.81 2.09 -16.26
CA TRP A 42 -4.44 1.80 -14.98
C TRP A 42 -3.56 0.92 -14.10
N GLN A 43 -3.01 1.52 -13.04
CA GLN A 43 -2.08 0.85 -12.12
C GLN A 43 -2.77 0.54 -10.79
N PHE A 44 -2.36 -0.57 -10.17
CA PHE A 44 -2.93 -1.06 -8.92
C PHE A 44 -1.82 -1.29 -7.91
N VAL A 45 -1.83 -0.53 -6.82
CA VAL A 45 -0.83 -0.60 -5.76
C VAL A 45 -1.52 -0.93 -4.44
N ALA A 46 -1.06 -1.97 -3.77
CA ALA A 46 -1.49 -2.33 -2.42
C ALA A 46 -0.37 -1.99 -1.44
N VAL A 47 -0.66 -1.13 -0.47
CA VAL A 47 0.25 -0.72 0.59
C VAL A 47 -0.24 -1.31 1.90
N ASP A 48 0.63 -1.99 2.63
CA ASP A 48 0.30 -2.51 3.95
C ASP A 48 1.51 -2.49 4.88
N VAL A 49 1.25 -2.61 6.18
CA VAL A 49 2.28 -2.62 7.21
C VAL A 49 3.19 -3.86 7.10
N PRO A 50 2.66 -5.10 7.06
CA PRO A 50 3.50 -6.30 7.00
C PRO A 50 4.44 -6.28 5.79
N ASN A 51 5.67 -6.77 5.98
CA ASN A 51 6.64 -6.88 4.89
C ASN A 51 6.15 -7.80 3.76
N VAL A 52 5.53 -8.92 4.14
CA VAL A 52 5.08 -9.97 3.23
C VAL A 52 3.57 -9.94 3.16
N GLU A 53 3.04 -10.03 1.94
CA GLU A 53 1.61 -10.09 1.68
C GLU A 53 0.98 -11.37 2.26
N ASP A 54 -0.25 -11.25 2.77
CA ASP A 54 -1.09 -12.41 3.05
C ASP A 54 -1.63 -13.02 1.75
N THR A 55 -1.06 -14.15 1.34
CA THR A 55 -1.42 -14.86 0.10
C THR A 55 -2.52 -15.91 0.29
N ARG A 56 -3.31 -15.82 1.37
CA ARG A 56 -4.42 -16.74 1.60
C ARG A 56 -5.71 -16.28 0.90
N GLY A 57 -6.49 -17.26 0.46
CA GLY A 57 -7.83 -17.04 -0.08
C GLY A 57 -7.89 -16.78 -1.59
N PRO A 58 -9.11 -16.63 -2.14
CA PRO A 58 -9.35 -16.70 -3.58
C PRO A 58 -8.78 -15.52 -4.38
N LEU A 59 -8.45 -14.41 -3.72
CA LEU A 59 -7.92 -13.20 -4.36
C LEU A 59 -6.39 -13.18 -4.46
N ALA A 60 -5.70 -14.12 -3.80
CA ALA A 60 -4.23 -14.17 -3.81
C ALA A 60 -3.65 -14.44 -5.20
N THR A 61 -4.41 -15.13 -6.07
CA THR A 61 -4.01 -15.46 -7.45
C THR A 61 -4.19 -14.31 -8.44
N VAL A 62 -4.87 -13.22 -8.04
CA VAL A 62 -5.08 -12.06 -8.91
C VAL A 62 -3.73 -11.40 -9.20
N LYS A 63 -3.32 -11.38 -10.47
CA LYS A 63 -2.07 -10.77 -10.91
C LYS A 63 -2.25 -9.28 -11.20
N GLY A 64 -1.14 -8.55 -11.32
CA GLY A 64 -1.14 -7.13 -11.73
C GLY A 64 -1.55 -6.14 -10.62
N VAL A 65 -1.56 -6.58 -9.36
CA VAL A 65 -1.54 -5.69 -8.19
C VAL A 65 -0.13 -5.73 -7.61
N ARG A 66 0.51 -4.56 -7.46
CA ARG A 66 1.82 -4.43 -6.83
C ARG A 66 1.66 -4.30 -5.32
N TYR A 67 2.08 -5.31 -4.56
CA TYR A 67 2.13 -5.22 -3.10
C TYR A 67 3.38 -4.49 -2.61
N VAL A 68 3.22 -3.66 -1.59
CA VAL A 68 4.28 -2.87 -0.95
C VAL A 68 4.10 -2.97 0.56
N GLY A 69 4.91 -3.84 1.17
CA GLY A 69 5.07 -3.91 2.62
C GLY A 69 5.91 -2.74 3.13
N LEU A 70 5.52 -2.11 4.22
CA LEU A 70 6.23 -0.96 4.79
C LEU A 70 7.39 -1.37 5.69
N THR A 71 7.24 -2.46 6.43
CA THR A 71 8.25 -2.95 7.37
C THR A 71 9.18 -3.99 6.73
N ASP A 72 10.21 -4.39 7.47
CA ASP A 72 11.10 -5.52 7.20
C ASP A 72 11.21 -6.42 8.45
N GLN A 73 12.07 -7.44 8.41
CA GLN A 73 12.26 -8.39 9.53
C GLN A 73 12.83 -7.75 10.81
N ASN A 74 13.49 -6.60 10.69
CA ASN A 74 14.13 -5.90 11.80
C ASN A 74 13.27 -4.73 12.33
N SER A 75 12.08 -4.55 11.77
CA SER A 75 11.21 -3.44 12.12
C SER A 75 10.50 -3.68 13.44
N SER A 76 10.55 -2.69 14.33
CA SER A 76 9.80 -2.65 15.58
C SER A 76 9.03 -1.34 15.70
N TYR A 77 7.94 -1.35 16.48
CA TYR A 77 7.28 -0.10 16.83
C TYR A 77 8.11 0.68 17.86
N LYS A 78 8.57 -0.02 18.91
CA LYS A 78 9.33 0.51 20.04
C LYS A 78 10.85 0.35 19.89
N GLY A 79 11.59 1.01 20.78
CA GLY A 79 13.06 1.02 20.84
C GLY A 79 13.69 2.14 20.00
N ASP A 80 14.99 2.35 20.17
CA ASP A 80 15.73 3.53 19.65
C ASP A 80 15.67 3.65 18.12
N ASN A 81 15.58 2.53 17.41
CA ASN A 81 15.44 2.47 15.96
C ASN A 81 14.01 2.12 15.50
N GLY A 82 13.07 2.05 16.43
CA GLY A 82 11.67 1.72 16.16
C GLY A 82 10.94 2.82 15.40
N ALA A 83 9.77 2.49 14.86
CA ALA A 83 8.91 3.44 14.14
C ALA A 83 8.58 4.68 15.02
N ASP A 84 8.34 4.49 16.31
CA ASP A 84 8.04 5.58 17.23
C ASP A 84 9.22 6.55 17.40
N ALA A 85 10.42 6.03 17.71
CA ALA A 85 11.63 6.84 17.86
C ALA A 85 12.04 7.53 16.55
N ARG A 86 11.89 6.86 15.41
CA ARG A 86 12.13 7.45 14.09
C ARG A 86 11.13 8.57 13.78
N LEU A 87 9.87 8.39 14.17
CA LEU A 87 8.88 9.45 14.06
C LEU A 87 9.28 10.61 14.96
N ALA A 88 9.59 10.36 16.25
CA ALA A 88 10.04 11.32 17.27
C ALA A 88 11.16 12.25 16.77
N ASN A 89 12.12 11.69 16.03
CA ASN A 89 13.26 12.40 15.47
C ASN A 89 13.02 13.03 14.08
N SER A 90 11.81 12.91 13.54
CA SER A 90 11.46 13.45 12.22
C SER A 90 10.79 14.82 12.34
N ALA A 91 10.90 15.63 11.26
CA ALA A 91 10.18 16.90 11.15
C ALA A 91 8.64 16.75 11.24
N LEU A 92 8.11 15.52 11.09
CA LEU A 92 6.68 15.23 11.18
C LEU A 92 6.14 15.31 12.62
N MET A 93 7.00 15.31 13.64
CA MET A 93 6.56 15.37 15.04
C MET A 93 6.08 16.72 15.50
N ASN A 94 6.53 17.79 14.85
CA ASN A 94 6.17 19.16 15.22
C ASN A 94 4.73 19.53 14.80
N GLY A 95 3.92 18.57 14.33
CA GLY A 95 2.53 18.77 13.91
C GLY A 95 1.51 17.96 14.73
N TYR A 96 0.24 18.05 14.28
CA TYR A 96 -0.90 17.32 14.86
C TYR A 96 -0.73 15.79 14.95
N PHE A 97 0.25 15.21 14.24
CA PHE A 97 0.56 13.79 14.28
C PHE A 97 1.05 13.31 15.65
N SER A 98 1.69 14.17 16.46
CA SER A 98 2.15 13.83 17.81
C SER A 98 1.02 13.40 18.74
N GLN A 99 -0.18 13.96 18.57
CA GLN A 99 -1.35 13.64 19.40
C GLN A 99 -2.03 12.30 19.03
N TRP A 100 -1.72 11.76 17.85
CA TRP A 100 -2.37 10.55 17.33
C TRP A 100 -1.44 9.33 17.39
N ARG A 101 -0.21 9.49 17.89
CA ARG A 101 0.74 8.38 18.08
C ARG A 101 0.34 7.59 19.32
N PRO A 102 0.21 6.25 19.23
CA PRO A 102 0.11 5.41 20.41
C PRO A 102 1.36 5.51 21.27
N ASP A 103 1.16 5.49 22.59
CA ASP A 103 2.25 5.33 23.56
C ASP A 103 3.00 4.02 23.28
N PRO A 104 4.32 4.06 23.02
CA PRO A 104 5.11 2.88 22.68
C PRO A 104 5.07 1.78 23.75
N GLU A 105 4.91 2.13 25.03
CA GLU A 105 4.82 1.14 26.10
C GLU A 105 3.50 0.36 26.08
N ASN A 106 2.47 0.91 25.44
CA ASN A 106 1.16 0.27 25.30
C ASN A 106 1.00 -0.48 23.96
N VAL A 107 1.97 -0.40 23.05
CA VAL A 107 1.95 -1.11 21.76
C VAL A 107 2.70 -2.43 21.85
N HIS A 108 1.92 -3.51 21.96
CA HIS A 108 2.42 -4.89 22.04
C HIS A 108 2.42 -5.61 20.69
N THR A 109 1.94 -4.96 19.63
CA THR A 109 1.80 -5.57 18.31
C THR A 109 3.16 -5.71 17.62
N ASN A 110 3.44 -6.90 17.10
CA ASN A 110 4.56 -7.10 16.19
C ASN A 110 4.22 -6.51 14.81
N ILE A 111 4.77 -5.33 14.51
CA ILE A 111 4.47 -4.64 13.24
C ILE A 111 5.00 -5.39 12.01
N VAL A 112 5.94 -6.33 12.14
CA VAL A 112 6.40 -7.17 11.02
C VAL A 112 5.27 -8.02 10.44
N VAL A 113 4.35 -8.47 11.29
CA VAL A 113 3.17 -9.25 10.90
C VAL A 113 1.92 -8.39 10.69
N GLY A 114 2.03 -7.08 10.94
CA GLY A 114 0.97 -6.09 10.69
C GLY A 114 0.63 -5.21 11.88
N ALA A 115 -0.23 -4.22 11.65
CA ALA A 115 -0.63 -3.24 12.68
C ALA A 115 -1.67 -3.76 13.69
N GLY A 116 -2.06 -5.03 13.67
CA GLY A 116 -2.91 -5.64 14.71
C GLY A 116 -4.26 -4.91 14.92
N GLN A 117 -4.90 -4.43 13.85
CA GLN A 117 -6.11 -3.57 13.89
C GLN A 117 -5.93 -2.18 14.52
N GLN A 118 -4.72 -1.82 14.94
CA GLN A 118 -4.40 -0.50 15.47
C GLN A 118 -4.08 0.47 14.33
N ARG A 119 -5.10 1.17 13.84
CA ARG A 119 -4.95 2.15 12.73
C ARG A 119 -3.93 3.24 13.04
N ALA A 120 -3.80 3.62 14.31
CA ALA A 120 -2.84 4.61 14.76
C ALA A 120 -1.38 4.14 14.58
N VAL A 121 -1.07 2.87 14.92
CA VAL A 121 0.24 2.24 14.62
C VAL A 121 0.52 2.25 13.13
N GLY A 122 -0.46 1.84 12.31
CA GLY A 122 -0.31 1.84 10.86
C GLY A 122 0.01 3.23 10.27
N ARG A 123 -0.58 4.30 10.83
CA ARG A 123 -0.26 5.68 10.45
C ARG A 123 1.17 6.07 10.81
N VAL A 124 1.63 5.76 12.02
CA VAL A 124 3.02 6.04 12.44
C VAL A 124 4.00 5.33 11.51
N VAL A 125 3.79 4.05 11.23
CA VAL A 125 4.62 3.28 10.29
C VAL A 125 4.60 3.92 8.90
N ALA A 126 3.42 4.19 8.32
CA ALA A 126 3.32 4.81 7.00
C ALA A 126 4.03 6.17 6.93
N SER A 127 3.93 6.98 7.98
CA SER A 127 4.61 8.28 8.08
C SER A 127 6.13 8.14 8.11
N VAL A 128 6.67 7.17 8.84
CA VAL A 128 8.12 6.94 8.95
C VAL A 128 8.70 6.37 7.65
N PHE A 129 7.91 5.58 6.93
CA PHE A 129 8.30 4.96 5.66
C PHE A 129 7.77 5.74 4.43
N HIS A 130 7.44 7.04 4.59
CA HIS A 130 6.86 7.86 3.52
C HIS A 130 7.75 7.94 2.27
N ALA A 131 9.08 7.86 2.41
CA ALA A 131 10.00 7.94 1.28
C ALA A 131 9.82 6.73 0.33
N LYS A 132 9.64 5.54 0.90
CA LYS A 132 9.31 4.31 0.15
C LYS A 132 7.97 4.46 -0.57
N LEU A 133 6.96 5.01 0.11
CA LEU A 133 5.64 5.26 -0.49
C LEU A 133 5.70 6.26 -1.64
N LYS A 134 6.41 7.37 -1.45
CA LYS A 134 6.59 8.39 -2.49
C LYS A 134 7.23 7.79 -3.74
N ALA A 135 8.29 6.99 -3.59
CA ALA A 135 8.96 6.34 -4.72
C ALA A 135 8.03 5.38 -5.47
N VAL A 136 7.28 4.55 -4.75
CA VAL A 136 6.33 3.59 -5.33
C VAL A 136 5.21 4.30 -6.08
N ILE A 137 4.58 5.31 -5.46
CA ILE A 137 3.47 6.05 -6.05
C ILE A 137 3.95 6.82 -7.28
N ALA A 138 5.13 7.45 -7.21
CA ALA A 138 5.72 8.13 -8.36
C ALA A 138 5.97 7.17 -9.52
N GLN A 139 6.53 5.99 -9.25
CA GLN A 139 6.75 4.97 -10.28
C GLN A 139 5.43 4.52 -10.92
N ALA A 140 4.40 4.28 -10.13
CA ALA A 140 3.09 3.86 -10.63
C ALA A 140 2.41 4.99 -11.44
N ALA A 141 2.49 6.24 -10.98
CA ALA A 141 1.97 7.38 -11.72
C ALA A 141 2.66 7.56 -13.08
N SER A 142 3.99 7.39 -13.13
CA SER A 142 4.74 7.42 -14.40
C SER A 142 4.32 6.29 -15.34
N ALA A 143 4.09 5.07 -14.81
CA ALA A 143 3.58 3.96 -15.61
C ALA A 143 2.18 4.26 -16.19
N CYS A 144 1.27 4.84 -15.38
CA CYS A 144 -0.04 5.27 -15.88
C CYS A 144 0.08 6.30 -17.03
N ALA A 145 1.02 7.24 -16.93
CA ALA A 145 1.21 8.27 -17.95
C ALA A 145 1.73 7.67 -19.27
N ASN A 146 2.64 6.70 -19.19
CA ASN A 146 3.22 6.05 -20.37
C ASN A 146 2.25 5.03 -21.02
N GLY A 147 1.34 4.45 -20.25
CA GLY A 147 0.36 3.47 -20.73
C GLY A 147 -0.87 4.04 -21.45
N GLY A 148 -0.90 5.35 -21.72
CA GLY A 148 -2.03 6.03 -22.36
C GLY A 148 -2.18 5.80 -23.88
N GLY A 149 -1.17 5.18 -24.51
CA GLY A 149 -1.22 4.76 -25.90
C GLY A 149 -2.26 3.65 -26.09
N LEU A 150 -3.16 3.81 -27.06
CA LEU A 150 -4.02 2.70 -27.47
C LEU A 150 -3.11 1.69 -28.16
N VAL A 151 -3.09 0.44 -27.67
CA VAL A 151 -2.53 -0.67 -28.42
C VAL A 151 -3.47 -0.88 -29.60
N GLU A 152 -3.02 -0.55 -30.81
CA GLU A 152 -3.72 -0.82 -32.08
C GLU A 152 -3.81 -2.32 -32.36
#